data_AF-A0A1M5YQQ0-F1
#
_entry.id   AF-A0A1M5YQQ0-F1
#
_cell.length_a   1.000
_cell.length_b   1.000
_cell.length_c   1.000
_cell.angle_alpha   90.00
_cell.angle_beta   90.00
_cell.angle_gamma   90.00
#
_symmetry.space_group_name_H-M   'P 1'
#
loop_
_entity.id
_entity.type
_entity.pdbx_description
1 polymer ?
#
loop_
_entity_poly.entity_id
_entity_poly.type
_entity_poly.pdbx_seq_one_letter_code
_entity_poly.pdbx_strand_id
1 'polypeptide(L)'
;IMTLISSLGFTPDMLEHVAVAGGIGSGINIKNAIRIGMFPDLPVEKYSYIGNSSLAGAYAMLTSEDAAAKLNEIARCMTYLELSTQPGYMDAFVAACFLPHTDAALFPSSSAD
;
A
#
# COMPACT_ATOMS: atom_id res chain seq x y z
N ILE A 1 -0.75 1.77 6.32
CA ILE A 1 0.59 1.54 5.72
C ILE A 1 1.68 1.79 6.76
N MET A 2 1.77 3.00 7.31
CA MET A 2 2.81 3.40 8.28
C MET A 2 2.98 2.42 9.45
N THR A 3 1.91 2.02 10.13
CA THR A 3 1.98 1.07 11.26
C THR A 3 2.65 -0.26 10.88
N LEU A 4 2.34 -0.81 9.69
CA LEU A 4 2.91 -2.07 9.24
C LEU A 4 4.43 -1.94 9.01
N ILE A 5 4.86 -0.95 8.23
CA ILE A 5 6.28 -0.79 7.91
C ILE A 5 7.10 -0.43 9.15
N SER A 6 6.57 0.42 10.04
CA SER A 6 7.25 0.78 11.28
C SER A 6 7.35 -0.40 12.26
N SER A 7 6.37 -1.30 12.31
CA SER A 7 6.44 -2.53 13.11
C SER A 7 7.57 -3.47 12.67
N LEU A 8 8.00 -3.36 11.41
CA LEU A 8 9.12 -4.10 10.83
C LEU A 8 10.46 -3.34 10.93
N GLY A 9 10.46 -2.14 11.53
CA GLY A 9 11.63 -1.27 11.59
C GLY A 9 11.97 -0.57 10.27
N PHE A 10 11.03 -0.51 9.33
CA PHE A 10 11.20 0.15 8.04
C PHE A 10 10.63 1.56 8.03
N THR A 11 11.22 2.38 7.18
CA THR A 11 10.77 3.73 6.86
C THR A 11 10.17 3.77 5.44
N PRO A 12 9.29 4.74 5.11
CA PRO A 12 8.65 4.80 3.79
C PRO A 12 9.64 4.88 2.62
N ASP A 13 10.77 5.53 2.80
CA ASP A 13 11.82 5.68 1.78
C ASP A 13 12.44 4.35 1.35
N MET A 14 12.39 3.33 2.22
CA MET A 14 12.84 1.96 1.92
C MET A 14 11.91 1.23 0.95
N LEU A 15 10.70 1.74 0.67
CA LEU A 15 9.80 1.14 -0.31
C LEU A 15 10.33 1.44 -1.72
N GLU A 16 10.70 0.40 -2.46
CA GLU A 16 11.18 0.52 -3.85
C GLU A 16 10.02 0.53 -4.85
N HIS A 17 9.01 -0.33 -4.61
CA HIS A 17 7.88 -0.52 -5.50
C HIS A 17 6.58 -0.64 -4.70
N VAL A 18 5.54 0.08 -5.13
CA VAL A 18 4.20 0.03 -4.57
C VAL A 18 3.22 -0.41 -5.66
N ALA A 19 2.83 -1.67 -5.61
CA ALA A 19 1.81 -2.21 -6.50
C ALA A 19 0.41 -1.93 -5.92
N VAL A 20 -0.39 -1.17 -6.66
CA VAL A 20 -1.76 -0.79 -6.29
C VAL A 20 -2.73 -1.65 -7.09
N ALA A 21 -3.52 -2.45 -6.37
CA ALA A 21 -4.61 -3.25 -6.94
C ALA A 21 -5.96 -2.74 -6.43
N GLY A 22 -7.03 -2.97 -7.19
CA GLY A 22 -8.39 -2.65 -6.78
C GLY A 22 -9.33 -2.37 -7.94
N GLY A 23 -10.63 -2.22 -7.63
CA GLY A 23 -11.67 -1.95 -8.64
C GLY A 23 -11.77 -0.48 -9.07
N ILE A 24 -10.99 0.42 -8.47
CA ILE A 24 -11.01 1.86 -8.74
C ILE A 24 -10.47 2.18 -10.16
N GLY A 25 -9.92 1.19 -10.87
CA GLY A 25 -9.53 1.30 -12.28
C GLY A 25 -8.18 2.00 -12.47
N SER A 26 -7.74 2.12 -13.74
CA SER A 26 -6.59 2.93 -14.15
C SER A 26 -6.78 4.43 -13.92
N GLY A 27 -7.93 4.84 -13.37
CA GLY A 27 -8.29 6.23 -13.12
C GLY A 27 -7.78 6.80 -11.79
N ILE A 28 -7.09 6.01 -10.96
CA ILE A 28 -6.47 6.55 -9.75
C ILE A 28 -5.28 7.43 -10.13
N ASN A 29 -5.43 8.74 -9.93
CA ASN A 29 -4.33 9.66 -10.09
C ASN A 29 -3.45 9.59 -8.82
N ILE A 30 -2.27 8.97 -8.95
CA ILE A 30 -1.34 8.75 -7.83
C ILE A 30 -0.95 10.06 -7.16
N LYS A 31 -0.68 11.13 -7.93
CA LYS A 31 -0.35 12.45 -7.38
C LYS A 31 -1.49 12.99 -6.49
N ASN A 32 -2.73 12.86 -6.94
CA ASN A 32 -3.89 13.27 -6.16
C ASN A 32 -4.10 12.38 -4.93
N ALA A 33 -3.87 11.07 -5.04
CA ALA A 33 -3.97 10.14 -3.93
C ALA A 33 -2.95 10.44 -2.82
N ILE A 34 -1.70 10.79 -3.19
CA ILE A 34 -0.69 11.29 -2.25
C ILE A 34 -1.15 12.62 -1.64
N ARG A 35 -1.65 13.56 -2.46
CA ARG A 35 -2.11 14.89 -2.00
C ARG A 35 -3.22 14.83 -0.95
N ILE A 36 -4.08 13.81 -0.98
CA ILE A 36 -5.14 13.61 0.00
C ILE A 36 -4.72 12.70 1.18
N GLY A 37 -3.47 12.28 1.27
CA GLY A 37 -2.99 11.42 2.36
C GLY A 37 -3.28 9.93 2.21
N MET A 38 -3.77 9.48 1.04
CA MET A 38 -4.12 8.07 0.83
C MET A 38 -2.87 7.18 0.71
N PHE A 39 -1.82 7.69 0.05
CA PHE A 39 -0.54 7.00 -0.09
C PHE A 39 0.59 7.81 0.54
N PRO A 40 1.68 7.17 1.00
CA PRO A 40 2.87 7.88 1.47
C PRO A 40 3.43 8.81 0.39
N ASP A 41 4.03 9.92 0.80
CA ASP A 41 4.67 10.85 -0.13
C ASP A 41 5.99 10.26 -0.66
N LEU A 42 5.88 9.56 -1.78
CA LEU A 42 6.98 8.90 -2.48
C LEU A 42 6.92 9.28 -3.97
N PRO A 43 8.06 9.19 -4.69
CA PRO A 43 8.07 9.46 -6.12
C PRO A 43 7.03 8.62 -6.88
N VAL A 44 6.27 9.26 -7.77
CA VAL A 44 5.11 8.66 -8.45
C VAL A 44 5.51 7.43 -9.26
N GLU A 45 6.72 7.42 -9.80
CA GLU A 45 7.33 6.31 -10.54
C GLU A 45 7.51 5.02 -9.71
N LYS A 46 7.48 5.10 -8.38
CA LYS A 46 7.49 3.91 -7.51
C LYS A 46 6.13 3.20 -7.49
N TYR A 47 5.06 3.87 -7.90
CA TYR A 47 3.71 3.34 -7.90
C TYR A 47 3.35 2.71 -9.25
N SER A 48 2.77 1.51 -9.21
CA SER A 48 2.25 0.84 -10.40
C SER A 48 0.85 0.32 -10.14
N TYR A 49 -0.09 0.61 -11.03
CA TYR A 49 -1.45 0.09 -10.95
C TYR A 49 -1.55 -1.24 -11.69
N ILE A 50 -1.94 -2.30 -10.98
CA ILE A 50 -1.98 -3.68 -11.53
C ILE A 50 -3.40 -4.20 -11.78
N GLY A 51 -4.43 -3.36 -11.63
CA GLY A 51 -5.80 -3.74 -11.91
C GLY A 51 -6.43 -4.64 -10.83
N ASN A 52 -7.35 -5.50 -11.27
CA ASN A 52 -7.97 -6.51 -10.42
C ASN A 52 -7.04 -7.73 -10.31
N SER A 53 -6.07 -7.64 -9.39
CA SER A 53 -5.10 -8.71 -9.15
C SER A 53 -5.75 -10.01 -8.65
N SER A 54 -6.90 -9.94 -7.98
CA SER A 54 -7.66 -11.12 -7.54
C SER A 54 -8.17 -11.93 -8.74
N LEU A 55 -8.79 -11.26 -9.72
CA LEU A 55 -9.26 -11.92 -10.95
C LEU A 55 -8.09 -12.44 -11.80
N ALA A 56 -7.03 -11.65 -11.95
CA ALA A 56 -5.84 -12.06 -12.68
C ALA A 56 -5.16 -13.29 -12.04
N GLY A 57 -5.07 -13.31 -10.71
CA GLY A 57 -4.55 -14.45 -9.94
C GLY A 57 -5.40 -15.70 -10.09
N ALA A 58 -6.74 -15.56 -10.00
CA ALA A 58 -7.66 -16.68 -10.20
C ALA A 58 -7.53 -17.27 -11.61
N TYR A 59 -7.40 -16.42 -12.63
CA TYR A 59 -7.17 -16.86 -14.00
C TYR A 59 -5.82 -17.58 -14.17
N ALA A 60 -4.75 -17.03 -13.58
CA ALA A 60 -3.42 -17.65 -13.61
C ALA A 60 -3.43 -19.04 -12.96
N MET A 61 -4.08 -19.19 -11.80
CA MET A 61 -4.24 -20.48 -11.14
C MET A 61 -5.04 -21.49 -11.98
N LEU A 62 -6.10 -21.03 -12.67
CA LEU A 62 -6.94 -21.90 -13.49
C LEU A 62 -6.21 -22.42 -14.74
N THR A 63 -5.26 -21.64 -15.26
CA THR A 63 -4.59 -21.91 -16.54
C THR A 63 -3.17 -22.47 -16.40
N SER A 64 -2.59 -22.45 -15.20
CA SER A 64 -1.22 -22.89 -14.94
C SER A 64 -1.09 -23.61 -13.60
N GLU A 65 -0.65 -24.87 -13.65
CA GLU A 65 -0.34 -25.66 -12.45
C GLU A 65 0.83 -25.06 -11.66
N ASP A 66 1.85 -24.52 -12.35
CA ASP A 66 2.98 -23.83 -11.71
C ASP A 66 2.50 -22.58 -10.94
N ALA A 67 1.58 -21.81 -11.50
CA ALA A 67 1.00 -20.66 -10.82
C ALA A 67 0.19 -21.08 -9.58
N ALA A 68 -0.57 -22.18 -9.67
CA ALA A 68 -1.29 -22.74 -8.53
C ALA A 68 -0.34 -23.25 -7.43
N ALA A 69 0.77 -23.90 -7.80
CA ALA A 69 1.80 -24.32 -6.86
C ALA A 69 2.46 -23.10 -6.18
N LYS A 70 2.79 -22.06 -6.95
CA LYS A 70 3.39 -20.84 -6.42
C LYS A 70 2.48 -20.11 -5.45
N LEU A 71 1.18 -20.05 -5.71
CA LEU A 71 0.21 -19.45 -4.80
C LEU A 71 0.18 -20.19 -3.44
N ASN A 72 0.23 -21.52 -3.45
CA ASN A 72 0.29 -22.31 -2.22
C ASN A 72 1.58 -22.04 -1.42
N GLU A 73 2.72 -21.86 -2.09
CA GLU A 73 3.97 -21.47 -1.45
C GLU A 73 3.84 -20.08 -0.80
N ILE A 74 3.36 -19.08 -1.55
CA ILE A 74 3.18 -17.70 -1.07
C ILE A 74 2.25 -17.68 0.14
N ALA A 75 1.11 -18.39 0.08
CA ALA A 75 0.14 -18.44 1.16
C ALA A 75 0.75 -18.98 2.48
N ARG A 76 1.73 -19.88 2.40
CA ARG A 76 2.44 -20.42 3.58
C ARG A 76 3.50 -19.45 4.13
N CYS A 77 4.03 -18.56 3.31
CA CYS A 77 5.04 -17.58 3.70
C CYS A 77 4.43 -16.27 4.24
N MET A 78 3.14 -16.03 4.03
CA MET A 78 2.46 -14.84 4.52
C MET A 78 2.21 -14.90 6.04
N THR A 79 2.75 -13.93 6.77
CA THR A 79 2.46 -13.75 8.20
C THR A 79 1.45 -12.62 8.36
N TYR A 80 0.34 -12.92 9.04
CA TYR A 80 -0.68 -11.92 9.37
C TYR A 80 -0.27 -11.08 10.58
N LEU A 81 -0.43 -9.76 10.48
CA LEU A 81 -0.22 -8.82 11.58
C LEU A 81 -1.53 -8.10 11.89
N GLU A 82 -2.04 -8.28 13.12
CA GLU A 82 -3.23 -7.58 13.62
C GLU A 82 -2.87 -6.14 14.01
N LEU A 83 -3.14 -5.19 13.11
CA LEU A 83 -2.78 -3.79 13.28
C LEU A 83 -3.54 -3.12 14.43
N SER A 84 -4.78 -3.52 14.72
CA SER A 84 -5.57 -2.91 15.80
C SER A 84 -4.96 -3.14 17.19
N THR A 85 -4.09 -4.14 17.33
CA THR A 85 -3.35 -4.44 18.57
C THR A 85 -1.97 -3.77 18.64
N GLN A 86 -1.51 -3.15 17.56
CA GLN A 86 -0.21 -2.49 17.53
C GLN A 86 -0.26 -1.17 18.31
N PRO A 87 0.70 -0.93 19.24
CA PRO A 87 0.80 0.34 19.93
C PRO A 87 0.87 1.53 18.94
N GLY A 88 0.08 2.56 19.20
CA GLY A 88 0.04 3.77 18.37
C GLY A 88 -0.75 3.65 17.06
N TYR A 89 -1.35 2.49 16.73
CA TYR A 89 -2.18 2.37 15.53
C TYR A 89 -3.36 3.36 15.52
N MET A 90 -4.07 3.48 16.63
CA MET A 90 -5.22 4.39 16.73
C MET A 90 -4.80 5.86 16.58
N ASP A 91 -3.67 6.23 17.17
CA ASP A 91 -3.13 7.60 17.01
C ASP A 91 -2.76 7.86 15.55
N ALA A 92 -2.07 6.92 14.90
CA ALA A 92 -1.73 7.02 13.48
C ALA A 92 -2.97 7.07 12.57
N PHE A 93 -4.04 6.32 12.90
CA PHE A 93 -5.29 6.34 12.15
C PHE A 93 -6.02 7.68 12.28
N VAL A 94 -6.15 8.21 13.50
CA VAL A 94 -6.77 9.53 13.74
C VAL A 94 -5.95 10.63 13.07
N ALA A 95 -4.63 10.57 13.13
CA ALA A 95 -3.74 11.50 12.45
C ALA A 95 -3.93 11.51 10.92
N ALA A 96 -4.26 10.35 10.33
CA ALA A 96 -4.54 10.19 8.90
C ALA A 96 -5.99 10.52 8.48
N CYS A 97 -6.86 10.89 9.42
CA CYS A 97 -8.21 11.38 9.11
C CYS A 97 -8.23 12.87 8.70
N PHE A 98 -7.08 13.53 8.70
CA PHE A 98 -6.88 14.91 8.22
C PHE A 98 -6.20 14.89 6.86
N LEU A 99 -6.39 15.94 6.05
CA LEU A 99 -5.81 16.03 4.71
C LEU A 99 -4.58 16.94 4.68
N PRO A 100 -3.43 16.48 4.14
CA PRO A 100 -3.11 15.07 3.84
C PRO A 100 -2.84 14.25 5.12
N HIS A 101 -2.49 14.92 6.23
CA HIS A 101 -2.23 14.32 7.54
C HIS A 101 -2.15 15.44 8.57
N THR A 102 -2.20 15.12 9.87
CA THR A 102 -1.90 16.09 10.95
C THR A 102 -0.42 16.49 11.02
N ASP A 103 0.46 15.72 10.37
CA ASP A 103 1.91 15.97 10.31
C ASP A 103 2.29 16.28 8.85
N ALA A 104 2.55 17.57 8.58
CA ALA A 104 2.92 18.04 7.26
C ALA A 104 4.31 17.56 6.82
N ALA A 105 5.20 17.19 7.74
CA ALA A 105 6.54 16.73 7.41
C ALA A 105 6.52 15.38 6.66
N LEU A 106 5.44 14.61 6.79
CA LEU A 106 5.23 13.36 6.05
C LEU A 106 4.80 13.59 4.59
N PHE A 107 4.40 14.81 4.21
CA PHE A 107 3.88 15.16 2.89
C PHE A 107 4.53 16.43 2.33
N PRO A 108 5.87 16.50 2.20
CA PRO A 108 6.57 17.69 1.68
C PRO A 108 6.09 18.14 0.29
N SER A 109 5.59 17.23 -0.56
CA SER A 109 5.07 17.56 -1.90
C SER A 109 3.75 18.31 -1.86
N SER A 110 3.01 18.27 -0.75
CA SER A 110 1.69 18.91 -0.60
C SER A 110 1.76 20.41 -0.30
N SER A 111 2.88 20.89 0.23
CA SER A 111 3.12 22.30 0.56
C SER A 111 3.72 23.13 -0.60
N ALA A 112 3.98 22.50 -1.75
CA ALA A 112 4.71 23.09 -2.87
C ALA A 112 3.83 23.72 -3.97
N ASP A 113 2.52 23.89 -3.73
CA ASP A 113 1.57 24.53 -4.66
C ASP A 113 0.97 25.83 -4.09
#